data_AF-A0A945NHG7-F1
#
_entry.id   AF-A0A945NHG7-F1
#
_cell.length_a   1.000
_cell.length_b   1.000
_cell.length_c   1.000
_cell.angle_alpha   90.00
_cell.angle_beta   90.00
_cell.angle_gamma   90.00
#
_symmetry.space_group_name_H-M   'P 1'
#
loop_
_entity.id
_entity.type
_entity.pdbx_description
1 polymer ?
#
loop_
_entity_poly.entity_id
_entity_poly.type
_entity_poly.pdbx_seq_one_letter_code
_entity_poly.pdbx_strand_id
1 'polypeptide(L)'
;GIDTPETEQLLASRLDVEAMAKHIGADSLSFISMDGLYRAVGEEGRVFDAAQYCDACFSGEYPIELTDHNGGAPSAQLSLLSEQDY
;
A
#
# COMPACT_ATOMS: atom_id res chain seq x y z
N GLY A 1 -11.34 -3.16 -3.92
CA GLY A 1 -10.03 -2.50 -3.77
C GLY A 1 -9.80 -1.56 -4.94
N ILE A 2 -8.58 -1.05 -5.05
CA ILE A 2 -8.08 -0.36 -6.24
C ILE A 2 -7.14 -1.33 -6.95
N ASP A 3 -7.36 -1.57 -8.24
CA ASP A 3 -6.51 -2.45 -9.03
C ASP A 3 -5.13 -1.80 -9.22
N THR A 4 -4.10 -2.39 -8.63
CA THR A 4 -2.73 -1.88 -8.60
C THR A 4 -1.79 -3.00 -9.05
N PRO A 5 -0.79 -2.71 -9.90
CA PRO A 5 0.22 -3.70 -10.29
C PRO A 5 0.98 -4.28 -9.09
N GLU A 6 1.67 -5.40 -9.32
CA GLU A 6 2.55 -6.02 -8.32
C GLU A 6 3.65 -5.04 -7.89
N THR A 7 4.16 -5.19 -6.66
CA THR A 7 5.14 -4.26 -6.07
C THR A 7 6.37 -4.10 -6.96
N GLU A 8 6.87 -5.18 -7.56
CA GLU A 8 8.04 -5.18 -8.44
C GLU A 8 7.80 -4.42 -9.76
N GLN A 9 6.54 -4.24 -10.16
CA GLN A 9 6.15 -3.50 -11.36
C GLN A 9 6.07 -1.99 -11.10
N LEU A 10 6.02 -1.55 -9.84
CA LEU A 10 6.01 -0.14 -9.48
C LEU A 10 7.41 0.48 -9.66
N LEU A 11 7.50 1.67 -10.27
CA LEU A 11 8.79 2.36 -10.46
C LEU A 11 9.43 2.74 -9.11
N ALA A 12 8.62 3.29 -8.20
CA ALA A 12 9.08 3.80 -6.91
C ALA A 12 9.48 2.71 -5.91
N SER A 13 9.16 1.43 -6.17
CA SER A 13 9.65 0.32 -5.34
C SER A 13 11.09 -0.10 -5.67
N ARG A 14 11.60 0.29 -6.85
CA ARG A 14 12.92 -0.13 -7.35
C ARG A 14 13.87 1.03 -7.63
N LEU A 15 13.35 2.23 -7.89
CA LEU A 15 14.12 3.39 -8.28
C LEU A 15 13.93 4.53 -7.27
N ASP A 16 15.02 5.26 -6.99
CA ASP A 16 14.94 6.54 -6.29
C ASP A 16 14.41 7.66 -7.21
N VAL A 17 14.23 8.86 -6.65
CA VAL A 17 13.64 10.01 -7.36
C VAL A 17 14.47 10.44 -8.56
N GLU A 18 15.79 10.45 -8.44
CA GLU A 18 16.69 10.85 -9.54
C GLU A 18 16.65 9.83 -10.68
N ALA A 19 16.72 8.54 -10.37
CA ALA A 19 16.62 7.47 -11.34
C ALA A 19 15.25 7.46 -12.03
N MET A 20 14.16 7.71 -11.29
CA MET A 20 12.82 7.86 -11.88
C MET A 20 12.74 9.06 -12.82
N ALA A 21 13.26 10.23 -12.45
CA ALA A 21 13.28 11.41 -13.31
C ALA A 21 13.99 11.12 -14.64
N LYS A 22 15.16 10.50 -14.57
CA LYS A 22 15.91 10.06 -15.75
C LYS A 22 15.15 9.02 -16.58
N HIS A 23 14.49 8.07 -15.93
CA HIS A 23 13.73 7.01 -16.60
C HIS A 23 12.57 7.56 -17.44
N ILE A 24 11.87 8.58 -16.95
CA ILE A 24 10.73 9.20 -17.65
C ILE A 24 11.13 10.38 -18.56
N GLY A 25 12.41 10.77 -18.56
CA GLY A 25 12.93 11.86 -19.39
C GLY A 25 12.58 13.27 -18.88
N ALA A 26 12.42 13.44 -17.56
CA ALA A 26 12.14 14.72 -16.94
C ALA A 26 13.42 15.40 -16.43
N ASP A 27 13.48 16.74 -16.50
CA ASP A 27 14.59 17.52 -15.94
C ASP A 27 14.62 17.46 -14.40
N SER A 28 13.46 17.27 -13.77
CA SER A 28 13.32 17.13 -12.32
C SER A 28 12.05 16.35 -11.97
N LEU A 29 12.05 15.71 -10.80
CA LEU A 29 10.89 15.02 -10.24
C LEU A 29 10.82 15.30 -8.74
N SER A 30 9.61 15.45 -8.20
CA SER A 30 9.36 15.55 -6.76
C SER A 30 7.97 15.00 -6.46
N PHE A 31 7.82 14.38 -5.30
CA PHE A 31 6.53 13.91 -4.80
C PHE A 31 5.97 14.89 -3.77
N ILE A 32 4.65 14.90 -3.62
CA ILE A 32 4.03 15.52 -2.45
C ILE A 32 4.49 14.77 -1.19
N SER A 33 4.80 15.49 -0.13
CA SER A 33 5.11 14.85 1.15
C SER A 33 3.85 14.23 1.76
N MET A 34 4.04 13.27 2.65
CA MET A 34 2.91 12.66 3.35
C MET A 34 2.09 13.68 4.13
N ASP A 35 2.74 14.56 4.89
CA ASP A 35 2.04 15.67 5.57
C ASP A 35 1.37 16.64 4.59
N GLY A 36 1.98 16.87 3.43
CA GLY A 36 1.39 17.70 2.37
C GLY A 36 0.10 17.10 1.83
N LEU A 37 0.04 15.78 1.65
CA LEU A 37 -1.15 15.06 1.21
C LEU A 37 -2.28 15.20 2.23
N TYR A 38 -2.01 14.99 3.52
CA TYR A 38 -2.99 15.13 4.59
C TYR A 38 -3.53 16.56 4.72
N ARG A 39 -2.64 17.55 4.62
CA ARG A 39 -3.04 18.97 4.58
C ARG A 39 -3.92 19.31 3.38
N ALA A 40 -3.68 18.68 2.23
CA ALA A 40 -4.48 18.92 1.03
C ALA A 40 -5.92 18.39 1.16
N VAL A 41 -6.16 17.39 2.02
CA VAL A 41 -7.50 16.82 2.25
C VAL A 41 -8.21 17.36 3.50
N GLY A 42 -7.60 18.33 4.20
CA GLY A 42 -8.23 19.07 5.30
C GLY A 42 -7.72 18.74 6.70
N GLU A 43 -6.71 17.89 6.83
CA GLU A 43 -6.07 17.56 8.12
C GLU A 43 -4.90 18.51 8.43
N GLU A 44 -4.42 18.54 9.67
CA GLU A 44 -3.23 19.32 10.02
C GLU A 44 -1.92 18.67 9.52
N GLY A 45 -1.90 17.34 9.42
CA GLY A 45 -0.77 16.51 9.01
C GLY A 45 -1.06 15.02 9.24
N ARG A 46 -0.14 14.12 8.91
CA ARG A 46 -0.34 12.69 9.17
C ARG A 46 -0.06 12.37 10.64
N VAL A 47 -0.95 11.61 11.26
CA VAL A 47 -0.69 11.02 12.58
C VAL A 47 -0.23 9.57 12.40
N PHE A 48 1.03 9.28 12.75
CA PHE A 48 1.66 7.97 12.48
C PHE A 48 0.98 6.79 13.20
N ASP A 49 0.63 6.95 14.47
CA ASP A 49 0.04 5.86 15.26
C ASP A 49 -1.47 5.70 15.05
N ALA A 50 -2.09 6.60 14.28
CA ALA A 50 -3.53 6.66 14.06
C ALA A 50 -3.84 7.38 12.74
N ALA A 51 -3.41 6.78 11.62
CA ALA A 51 -3.66 7.33 10.30
C ALA A 51 -5.17 7.56 10.09
N GLN A 52 -5.54 8.79 9.72
CA GLN A 52 -6.92 9.21 9.55
C GLN A 52 -7.55 8.64 8.26
N TYR A 53 -6.70 8.31 7.28
CA TYR A 53 -7.08 7.72 6.01
C TYR A 53 -6.27 6.46 5.73
N CYS A 54 -6.80 5.59 4.87
CA CYS A 54 -6.01 4.50 4.32
C CYS A 54 -4.99 5.08 3.33
N ASP A 55 -3.71 5.03 3.68
CA ASP A 55 -2.59 5.48 2.85
C ASP A 55 -1.53 4.40 2.60
N ALA A 56 -1.91 3.14 2.81
CA ALA A 56 -1.02 1.98 2.71
C ALA A 56 -0.32 1.84 1.34
N CYS A 57 -0.92 2.37 0.27
CA CYS A 57 -0.27 2.42 -1.05
C CYS A 57 1.01 3.28 -1.07
N PHE A 58 1.19 4.17 -0.09
CA PHE A 58 2.36 5.03 0.05
C PHE A 58 3.20 4.67 1.28
N SER A 59 2.55 4.34 2.40
CA SER A 59 3.20 4.06 3.69
C SER A 59 3.53 2.57 3.91
N GLY A 60 2.79 1.67 3.26
CA GLY A 60 2.77 0.24 3.60
C GLY A 60 2.00 -0.10 4.88
N GLU A 61 1.50 0.91 5.62
CA GLU A 61 0.81 0.73 6.90
C GLU A 61 -0.68 0.51 6.67
N TYR A 62 -1.08 -0.76 6.55
CA TYR A 62 -2.50 -1.12 6.44
C TYR A 62 -3.21 -0.97 7.79
N PRO A 63 -4.40 -0.33 7.84
CA PRO A 63 -5.18 -0.20 9.08
C PRO A 63 -5.84 -1.51 9.52
N ILE A 64 -5.71 -2.58 8.72
CA ILE A 64 -6.22 -3.92 8.97
C ILE A 64 -5.10 -4.94 8.73
N GLU A 65 -5.17 -6.07 9.42
CA GLU A 65 -4.24 -7.18 9.17
C GLU A 65 -4.46 -7.80 7.79
N LEU A 66 -3.37 -8.03 7.06
CA LEU A 66 -3.39 -8.73 5.78
C LEU A 66 -3.41 -10.24 6.02
N THR A 67 -4.56 -10.79 6.36
CA THR A 67 -4.69 -12.21 6.76
C THR A 67 -4.27 -13.21 5.69
N ASP A 68 -4.43 -12.84 4.41
CA ASP A 68 -4.03 -13.62 3.25
C ASP A 68 -2.51 -13.60 3.02
N HIS A 69 -1.85 -12.47 3.28
CA HIS A 69 -0.41 -12.32 3.16
C HIS A 69 0.35 -12.84 4.41
N ASN A 70 -0.18 -12.57 5.61
CA ASN A 70 0.48 -12.84 6.88
C ASN A 70 0.22 -14.27 7.42
N GLY A 71 -0.39 -15.14 6.62
CA GLY A 71 -0.64 -16.54 7.01
C GLY A 71 -1.72 -16.71 8.09
N GLY A 72 -2.75 -15.85 8.07
CA GLY A 72 -3.90 -15.94 8.96
C GLY A 72 -4.51 -17.34 8.94
N ALA A 73 -4.95 -17.81 10.11
CA ALA A 73 -5.53 -19.14 10.24
C ALA A 73 -6.64 -19.35 9.19
N PRO A 74 -6.63 -20.48 8.46
CA PRO A 74 -7.69 -20.76 7.50
C PRO A 74 -9.04 -20.68 8.22
N SER A 75 -9.99 -19.94 7.64
CA SER A 75 -11.30 -19.78 8.25
C SER A 75 -11.87 -21.17 8.56
N ALA A 76 -12.35 -21.39 9.79
CA ALA A 76 -12.83 -22.70 10.25
C ALA A 76 -13.93 -23.31 9.36
N GLN A 77 -14.58 -22.50 8.51
CA GLN A 77 -15.57 -22.95 7.53
C GLN A 77 -14.97 -23.72 6.34
N LEU A 78 -13.70 -23.51 5.99
CA LEU A 78 -13.07 -24.19 4.86
C LEU A 78 -12.69 -25.65 5.16
N SER A 79 -12.32 -25.95 6.41
CA SER A 79 -12.05 -27.33 6.84
C SER A 79 -13.28 -28.25 6.77
N LEU A 80 -14.48 -27.68 6.83
CA LEU A 80 -15.75 -28.42 6.76
C LEU A 80 -16.13 -28.84 5.34
N LEU A 81 -15.53 -28.23 4.31
CA LEU A 81 -15.80 -28.53 2.91
C LEU A 81 -14.84 -29.57 2.31
N SER A 82 -13.70 -29.81 2.94
CA SER A 82 -12.72 -30.82 2.49
C SER A 82 -13.10 -32.26 2.86
N GLU A 83 -14.10 -32.45 3.74
CA GLU A 83 -14.53 -33.79 4.19
C GLU A 83 -15.77 -34.33 3.44
N GLN A 84 -16.26 -33.64 2.40
CA GLN A 84 -17.45 -34.05 1.64
C GLN A 84 -17.18 -34.74 0.29
N ASP A 85 -15.92 -35.02 -0.03
CA ASP A 85 -15.55 -35.85 -1.18
C ASP A 85 -15.02 -37.21 -0.71
N TYR A 86 -15.93 -38.13 -0.38
CA TYR A 86 -15.64 -39.57 -0.28
C TYR A 86 -16.79 -40.39 -0.87
#